data_AF-A0A536U3Z4-F1
#
_entry.id   AF-A0A536U3Z4-F1
#
_cell.length_a   1.000
_cell.length_b   1.000
_cell.length_c   1.000
_cell.angle_alpha   90.00
_cell.angle_beta   90.00
_cell.angle_gamma   90.00
#
_symmetry.space_group_name_H-M   'P 1'
#
loop_
_entity.id
_entity.type
_entity.pdbx_description
1 polymer ?
#
loop_
_entity_poly.entity_id
_entity_poly.type
_entity_poly.pdbx_seq_one_letter_code
_entity_poly.pdbx_strand_id
1 'polypeptide(L)'
;MASNQATAEAPTATANTKGKKTPSNKTVVRNILDKVKAEGRTSLTAPEGKLVCDVYGIAVPKEVVATSAQDAAKIAAGMGFPVVLKIVSPEILHKTEAGGVIVGVKSAGEVEKGFATIMANAKKYDAKANLLGVQVQQMLLGGQEVIIGAVTDPSFGKLVAFGLGGILVEVLKDITFRLAPATRDDALSMLDGIAAAEILKGVRGADPVNRESLAGMIVNVSTLISDFPEISEMDLNPVFAT
;
A
#
# COMPACT_ATOMS: atom_id res chain seq x y z
N MET A 1 -13.55 -71.91 -30.39
CA MET A 1 -14.01 -71.44 -31.70
C MET A 1 -14.05 -69.92 -31.67
N ALA A 2 -13.64 -69.32 -32.79
CA ALA A 2 -13.38 -67.92 -33.00
C ALA A 2 -14.60 -67.00 -32.78
N SER A 3 -14.32 -65.72 -32.48
CA SER A 3 -14.88 -64.48 -33.09
C SER A 3 -14.81 -63.34 -32.05
N ASN A 4 -13.85 -62.42 -32.14
CA ASN A 4 -13.66 -61.29 -33.06
C ASN A 4 -14.49 -60.04 -32.70
N GLN A 5 -13.74 -59.01 -32.30
CA GLN A 5 -13.91 -57.55 -32.33
C GLN A 5 -15.30 -56.93 -32.61
N ALA A 6 -15.65 -55.95 -31.78
CA ALA A 6 -16.35 -54.74 -32.21
C ALA A 6 -15.81 -53.53 -31.42
N THR A 7 -14.99 -52.74 -32.10
CA THR A 7 -14.61 -51.37 -31.72
C THR A 7 -15.81 -50.44 -31.94
N ALA A 8 -16.18 -49.66 -30.93
CA ALA A 8 -17.08 -48.53 -31.07
C ALA A 8 -16.37 -47.27 -30.56
N GLU A 9 -15.90 -46.45 -31.49
CA GLU A 9 -15.56 -45.05 -31.23
C GLU A 9 -16.84 -44.28 -30.89
N ALA A 10 -16.78 -43.49 -29.81
CA ALA A 10 -17.77 -42.45 -29.50
C ALA A 10 -17.07 -41.09 -29.54
N PRO A 11 -17.75 -40.03 -30.02
CA PRO A 11 -17.11 -38.84 -30.56
C PRO A 11 -16.55 -37.90 -29.48
N THR A 12 -15.38 -37.36 -29.78
CA THR A 12 -14.72 -36.26 -29.07
C THR A 12 -15.58 -35.00 -29.13
N ALA A 13 -16.21 -34.63 -28.02
CA ALA A 13 -16.80 -33.30 -27.85
C ALA A 13 -15.72 -32.33 -27.36
N THR A 14 -15.08 -31.62 -28.30
CA THR A 14 -14.26 -30.44 -28.00
C THR A 14 -15.17 -29.30 -27.54
N ALA A 15 -15.29 -29.10 -26.23
CA ALA A 15 -15.86 -27.90 -25.66
C ALA A 15 -14.83 -26.77 -25.72
N ASN A 16 -15.01 -25.88 -26.70
CA ASN A 16 -14.27 -24.64 -26.87
C ASN A 16 -14.73 -23.62 -25.80
N THR A 17 -14.11 -23.64 -24.62
CA THR A 17 -14.27 -22.56 -23.64
C THR A 17 -13.24 -21.48 -23.91
N LYS A 18 -13.69 -20.36 -24.50
CA LYS A 18 -12.93 -19.10 -24.58
C LYS A 18 -12.58 -18.63 -23.17
N GLY A 19 -11.39 -18.98 -22.69
CA GLY A 19 -10.86 -18.48 -21.42
C GLY A 19 -10.63 -16.98 -21.51
N LYS A 20 -11.36 -16.19 -20.70
CA LYS A 20 -10.97 -14.80 -20.43
C LYS A 20 -9.59 -14.84 -19.76
N LYS A 21 -8.56 -14.38 -20.44
CA LYS A 21 -7.21 -14.22 -19.84
C LYS A 21 -7.32 -13.22 -18.69
N THR A 22 -6.94 -13.64 -17.49
CA THR A 22 -6.74 -12.72 -16.36
C THR A 22 -5.71 -11.65 -16.79
N PRO A 23 -5.98 -10.35 -16.61
CA PRO A 23 -5.04 -9.30 -16.97
C PRO A 23 -3.74 -9.46 -16.17
N SER A 24 -2.61 -9.15 -16.81
CA SER A 24 -1.31 -9.13 -16.12
C SER A 24 -1.29 -8.05 -15.03
N ASN A 25 -0.47 -8.24 -14.00
CA ASN A 25 -0.24 -7.25 -12.94
C ASN A 25 0.02 -5.85 -13.51
N LYS A 26 0.86 -5.77 -14.55
CA LYS A 26 1.18 -4.50 -15.22
C LYS A 26 -0.05 -3.85 -15.88
N THR A 27 -0.95 -4.64 -16.46
CA THR A 27 -2.18 -4.13 -17.08
C THR A 27 -3.12 -3.50 -16.05
N VAL A 28 -3.24 -4.12 -14.86
CA VAL A 28 -4.10 -3.58 -13.78
C VAL A 28 -3.59 -2.21 -13.34
N VAL A 29 -2.30 -2.10 -13.03
CA VAL A 29 -1.71 -0.83 -12.59
C VAL A 29 -1.76 0.22 -13.70
N ARG A 30 -1.49 -0.16 -14.96
CA ARG A 30 -1.59 0.77 -16.11
C ARG A 30 -2.98 1.41 -16.21
N ASN A 31 -4.04 0.61 -16.08
CA ASN A 31 -5.41 1.11 -16.14
C ASN A 31 -5.71 2.12 -15.01
N ILE A 32 -5.17 1.90 -13.80
CA ILE A 32 -5.31 2.84 -12.68
C ILE A 32 -4.58 4.16 -13.01
N LEU A 33 -3.34 4.08 -13.46
CA LEU A 33 -2.54 5.26 -13.81
C LEU A 33 -3.16 6.07 -14.96
N ASP A 34 -3.65 5.40 -15.99
CA ASP A 34 -4.29 6.04 -17.15
C ASP A 34 -5.58 6.75 -16.74
N LYS A 35 -6.38 6.14 -15.85
CA LYS A 35 -7.58 6.77 -15.28
C LYS A 35 -7.21 8.04 -14.50
N VAL A 36 -6.21 7.96 -13.62
CA VAL A 36 -5.75 9.10 -12.80
C VAL A 36 -5.28 10.24 -13.70
N LYS A 37 -4.51 9.94 -14.74
CA LYS A 37 -4.05 10.93 -15.75
C LYS A 37 -5.21 11.53 -16.53
N ALA A 38 -6.19 10.74 -16.96
CA ALA A 38 -7.36 11.22 -17.68
C ALA A 38 -8.22 12.18 -16.85
N GLU A 39 -8.21 12.02 -15.52
CA GLU A 39 -8.84 12.93 -14.56
C GLU A 39 -7.98 14.17 -14.24
N GLY A 40 -6.82 14.33 -14.88
CA GLY A 40 -5.92 15.47 -14.68
C GLY A 40 -5.17 15.45 -13.34
N ARG A 41 -5.16 14.30 -12.64
CA ARG A 41 -4.50 14.13 -11.34
C ARG A 41 -3.06 13.65 -11.52
N THR A 42 -2.22 14.04 -10.57
CA THR A 42 -0.80 13.64 -10.50
C THR A 42 -0.49 12.68 -9.36
N SER A 43 -1.50 12.28 -8.58
CA SER A 43 -1.35 11.45 -7.39
C SER A 43 -2.49 10.46 -7.23
N LEU A 44 -2.16 9.28 -6.74
CA LEU A 44 -3.12 8.25 -6.37
C LEU A 44 -3.78 8.61 -5.03
N THR A 45 -5.07 8.31 -4.91
CA THR A 45 -5.72 8.23 -3.60
C THR A 45 -5.23 7.00 -2.85
N ALA A 46 -5.38 6.96 -1.51
CA ALA A 46 -4.95 5.81 -0.72
C ALA A 46 -5.55 4.46 -1.20
N PRO A 47 -6.86 4.37 -1.55
CA PRO A 47 -7.44 3.13 -2.07
C PRO A 47 -6.85 2.71 -3.43
N GLU A 48 -6.55 3.67 -4.31
CA GLU A 48 -5.88 3.38 -5.59
C GLU A 48 -4.46 2.89 -5.35
N GLY A 49 -3.71 3.54 -4.44
CA GLY A 49 -2.38 3.12 -4.02
C GLY A 49 -2.35 1.71 -3.43
N LYS A 50 -3.36 1.36 -2.61
CA LYS A 50 -3.51 0.00 -2.09
C LYS A 50 -3.67 -1.04 -3.20
N LEU A 51 -4.52 -0.78 -4.21
CA LEU A 51 -4.68 -1.72 -5.32
C LEU A 51 -3.36 -1.94 -6.08
N VAL A 52 -2.56 -0.88 -6.25
CA VAL A 52 -1.21 -1.00 -6.82
C VAL A 52 -0.30 -1.85 -5.94
N CYS A 53 -0.32 -1.63 -4.61
CA CYS A 53 0.46 -2.39 -3.65
C CYS A 53 0.08 -3.89 -3.65
N ASP A 54 -1.22 -4.20 -3.62
CA ASP A 54 -1.73 -5.58 -3.65
C ASP A 54 -1.23 -6.34 -4.89
N VAL A 55 -1.23 -5.68 -6.06
CA VAL A 55 -0.78 -6.26 -7.34
C VAL A 55 0.73 -6.54 -7.37
N TYR A 56 1.52 -5.76 -6.62
CA TYR A 56 2.97 -5.93 -6.50
C TYR A 56 3.39 -6.72 -5.27
N GLY A 57 2.46 -7.27 -4.50
CA GLY A 57 2.78 -8.03 -3.29
C GLY A 57 3.39 -7.16 -2.18
N ILE A 58 3.07 -5.87 -2.15
CA ILE A 58 3.47 -4.93 -1.10
C ILE A 58 2.38 -4.98 -0.03
N ALA A 59 2.72 -5.52 1.14
CA ALA A 59 1.77 -5.65 2.23
C ALA A 59 1.37 -4.27 2.80
N VAL A 60 0.07 -3.98 2.80
CA VAL A 60 -0.51 -2.79 3.43
C VAL A 60 -1.64 -3.21 4.39
N PRO A 61 -1.94 -2.41 5.44
CA PRO A 61 -3.02 -2.73 6.37
C PRO A 61 -4.37 -2.89 5.65
N LYS A 62 -5.27 -3.69 6.24
CA LYS A 62 -6.65 -3.79 5.75
C LYS A 62 -7.31 -2.43 5.82
N GLU A 63 -8.03 -2.06 4.77
CA GLU A 63 -8.75 -0.79 4.71
C GLU A 63 -9.96 -0.89 3.79
N VAL A 64 -10.97 -0.07 4.08
CA VAL A 64 -12.17 0.11 3.25
C VAL A 64 -12.59 1.57 3.33
N VAL A 65 -13.09 2.13 2.22
CA VAL A 65 -13.66 3.48 2.20
C VAL A 65 -15.14 3.41 2.54
N ALA A 66 -15.54 4.17 3.56
CA ALA A 66 -16.93 4.38 3.93
C ALA A 66 -17.42 5.73 3.41
N THR A 67 -18.66 5.78 2.92
CA THR A 67 -19.32 7.01 2.47
C THR A 67 -20.32 7.56 3.48
N SER A 68 -20.53 6.87 4.61
CA SER A 68 -21.36 7.32 5.72
C SER A 68 -20.79 6.87 7.07
N ALA A 69 -21.18 7.56 8.14
CA ALA A 69 -20.77 7.25 9.51
C ALA A 69 -21.20 5.83 9.92
N GLN A 70 -22.43 5.43 9.58
CA GLN A 70 -22.97 4.10 9.90
C GLN A 70 -22.25 3.00 9.15
N ASP A 71 -21.88 3.25 7.89
CA ASP A 71 -21.09 2.31 7.10
C ASP A 71 -19.67 2.16 7.66
N ALA A 72 -19.04 3.28 8.02
CA ALA A 72 -17.73 3.29 8.67
C ALA A 72 -17.73 2.46 9.97
N ALA A 73 -18.76 2.61 10.80
CA ALA A 73 -18.92 1.87 12.04
C ALA A 73 -19.07 0.36 11.80
N LYS A 74 -19.84 -0.06 10.79
CA LYS A 74 -19.99 -1.47 10.41
C LYS A 74 -18.68 -2.07 9.90
N ILE A 75 -17.98 -1.33 9.03
CA ILE A 75 -16.67 -1.71 8.51
C ILE A 75 -15.68 -1.91 9.66
N ALA A 76 -15.61 -0.94 10.59
CA ALA A 76 -14.70 -1.02 11.73
C ALA A 76 -15.03 -2.20 12.65
N ALA A 77 -16.32 -2.46 12.92
CA ALA A 77 -16.75 -3.61 13.71
C ALA A 77 -16.37 -4.94 13.06
N GLY A 78 -16.46 -5.05 11.73
CA GLY A 78 -16.03 -6.24 10.99
C GLY A 78 -14.50 -6.39 10.89
N MET A 79 -13.77 -5.28 10.92
CA MET A 79 -12.30 -5.25 10.87
C MET A 79 -11.66 -5.56 12.23
N GLY A 80 -12.32 -5.19 13.32
CA GLY A 80 -11.79 -5.22 14.67
C GLY A 80 -11.16 -3.88 15.07
N PHE A 81 -11.25 -3.56 16.37
CA PHE A 81 -10.70 -2.35 16.96
C PHE A 81 -9.31 -2.60 17.60
N PRO A 82 -8.45 -1.57 17.72
CA PRO A 82 -8.65 -0.20 17.26
C PRO A 82 -8.48 -0.02 15.74
N VAL A 83 -9.13 1.00 15.20
CA VAL A 83 -8.99 1.42 13.79
C VAL A 83 -8.45 2.84 13.69
N VAL A 84 -8.00 3.20 12.49
CA VAL A 84 -7.64 4.55 12.07
C VAL A 84 -8.64 5.04 11.04
N LEU A 85 -9.08 6.29 11.16
CA LEU A 85 -9.93 6.97 10.19
C LEU A 85 -9.11 8.01 9.43
N LYS A 86 -9.20 8.02 8.10
CA LYS A 86 -8.46 8.95 7.23
C LYS A 86 -9.37 9.53 6.15
N ILE A 87 -9.32 10.84 5.91
CA ILE A 87 -10.05 11.47 4.80
C ILE A 87 -9.59 10.91 3.46
N VAL A 88 -10.54 10.70 2.54
CA VAL A 88 -10.25 10.36 1.15
C VAL A 88 -10.73 11.50 0.27
N SER A 89 -9.79 12.26 -0.28
CA SER A 89 -10.04 13.33 -1.24
C SER A 89 -8.82 13.47 -2.16
N PRO A 90 -9.02 13.63 -3.48
CA PRO A 90 -7.92 13.92 -4.41
C PRO A 90 -7.18 15.22 -4.09
N GLU A 91 -7.86 16.19 -3.49
CA GLU A 91 -7.33 17.53 -3.20
C GLU A 91 -6.62 17.59 -1.83
N ILE A 92 -6.96 16.69 -0.90
CA ILE A 92 -6.39 16.67 0.47
C ILE A 92 -5.39 15.52 0.60
N LEU A 93 -4.15 15.76 0.13
CA LEU A 93 -3.05 14.79 0.23
C LEU A 93 -2.44 14.74 1.65
N HIS A 94 -2.17 15.91 2.25
CA HIS A 94 -1.65 16.04 3.62
C HIS A 94 -2.77 15.99 4.67
N LYS A 95 -3.32 14.80 4.87
CA LYS A 95 -4.52 14.54 5.69
C LYS A 95 -4.42 15.07 7.13
N THR A 96 -3.25 14.97 7.75
CA THR A 96 -3.05 15.38 9.15
C THR A 96 -3.27 16.88 9.34
N GLU A 97 -2.77 17.72 8.41
CA GLU A 97 -2.92 19.18 8.45
C GLU A 97 -4.39 19.60 8.30
N ALA A 98 -5.15 18.86 7.50
CA ALA A 98 -6.59 19.05 7.35
C ALA A 98 -7.41 18.51 8.54
N GLY A 99 -6.79 18.02 9.61
CA GLY A 99 -7.49 17.33 10.70
C GLY A 99 -8.26 16.09 10.22
N GLY A 100 -7.81 15.50 9.12
CA GLY A 100 -8.43 14.40 8.41
C GLY A 100 -7.91 13.03 8.82
N VAL A 101 -7.20 12.91 9.95
CA VAL A 101 -6.71 11.64 10.51
C VAL A 101 -7.10 11.53 11.97
N ILE A 102 -7.73 10.42 12.36
CA ILE A 102 -7.99 10.07 13.75
C ILE A 102 -7.50 8.64 13.97
N VAL A 103 -6.54 8.46 14.88
CA VAL A 103 -5.96 7.16 15.23
C VAL A 103 -6.56 6.61 16.52
N GLY A 104 -6.43 5.30 16.76
CA GLY A 104 -6.77 4.71 18.05
C GLY A 104 -8.26 4.73 18.37
N VAL A 105 -9.13 4.63 17.35
CA VAL A 105 -10.59 4.63 17.49
C VAL A 105 -11.02 3.24 17.96
N LYS A 106 -11.70 3.15 19.11
CA LYS A 106 -11.89 1.89 19.85
C LYS A 106 -13.32 1.36 19.83
N SER A 107 -14.27 2.09 19.28
CA SER A 107 -15.68 1.67 19.28
C SER A 107 -16.44 2.21 18.07
N ALA A 108 -17.57 1.57 17.73
CA ALA A 108 -18.46 2.02 16.67
C ALA A 108 -18.95 3.47 16.88
N GLY A 109 -19.28 3.84 18.13
CA GLY A 109 -19.71 5.20 18.45
C GLY A 109 -18.59 6.24 18.30
N GLU A 110 -17.33 5.87 18.61
CA GLU A 110 -16.18 6.74 18.29
C GLU A 110 -15.94 6.85 16.79
N VAL A 111 -16.20 5.78 16.02
CA VAL A 111 -16.09 5.80 14.55
C VAL A 111 -17.08 6.77 13.94
N GLU A 112 -18.36 6.73 14.34
CA GLU A 112 -19.37 7.63 13.82
C GLU A 112 -19.04 9.10 14.10
N LYS A 113 -18.60 9.39 15.33
CA LYS A 113 -18.14 10.73 15.72
C LYS A 113 -16.91 11.16 14.91
N GLY A 114 -15.92 10.29 14.81
CA GLY A 114 -14.68 10.55 14.09
C GLY A 114 -14.92 10.79 12.60
N PHE A 115 -15.83 10.04 11.97
CA PHE A 115 -16.27 10.27 10.59
C PHE A 115 -16.82 11.68 10.41
N ALA A 116 -17.77 12.09 11.24
CA ALA A 116 -18.37 13.42 11.16
C ALA A 116 -17.33 14.54 11.38
N THR A 117 -16.42 14.37 12.36
CA THR A 117 -15.32 15.29 12.63
C THR A 117 -14.40 15.43 11.42
N ILE A 118 -13.96 14.33 10.83
CA ILE A 118 -13.05 14.35 9.68
C ILE A 118 -13.71 15.05 8.48
N MET A 119 -14.97 14.73 8.17
CA MET A 119 -15.68 15.36 7.05
C MET A 119 -15.84 16.87 7.25
N ALA A 120 -16.15 17.31 8.48
CA ALA A 120 -16.25 18.72 8.82
C ALA A 120 -14.90 19.44 8.72
N ASN A 121 -13.82 18.84 9.24
CA ASN A 121 -12.47 19.39 9.18
C ASN A 121 -11.99 19.52 7.73
N ALA A 122 -12.18 18.48 6.91
CA ALA A 122 -11.83 18.47 5.50
C ALA A 122 -12.55 19.57 4.72
N LYS A 123 -13.86 19.75 4.95
CA LYS A 123 -14.65 20.80 4.30
C LYS A 123 -14.23 22.21 4.73
N LYS A 124 -13.78 22.37 5.98
CA LYS A 124 -13.24 23.64 6.49
C LYS A 124 -11.86 23.94 5.91
N TYR A 125 -11.02 22.92 5.76
CA TYR A 125 -9.69 23.01 5.19
C TYR A 125 -9.75 23.41 3.71
N ASP A 126 -10.58 22.73 2.93
CA ASP A 126 -10.87 23.08 1.56
C ASP A 126 -12.36 22.89 1.24
N ALA A 127 -13.06 24.02 1.08
CA ALA A 127 -14.50 24.02 0.78
C ALA A 127 -14.83 23.47 -0.61
N LYS A 128 -13.86 23.41 -1.54
CA LYS A 128 -14.02 22.92 -2.91
C LYS A 128 -13.54 21.48 -3.08
N ALA A 129 -12.86 20.91 -2.08
CA ALA A 129 -12.39 19.54 -2.13
C ALA A 129 -13.54 18.54 -2.35
N ASN A 130 -13.27 17.55 -3.19
CA ASN A 130 -14.14 16.43 -3.44
C ASN A 130 -13.91 15.36 -2.38
N LEU A 131 -14.79 15.31 -1.38
CA LEU A 131 -14.71 14.36 -0.28
C LEU A 131 -15.35 13.04 -0.69
N LEU A 132 -14.52 12.04 -1.02
CA LEU A 132 -14.96 10.72 -1.47
C LEU A 132 -15.42 9.83 -0.30
N GLY A 133 -15.09 10.20 0.93
CA GLY A 133 -15.48 9.49 2.15
C GLY A 133 -14.34 9.44 3.17
N VAL A 134 -14.43 8.47 4.08
CA VAL A 134 -13.42 8.21 5.11
C VAL A 134 -12.95 6.77 4.98
N GLN A 135 -11.65 6.61 4.82
CA GLN A 135 -10.96 5.32 4.90
C GLN A 135 -10.95 4.84 6.35
N VAL A 136 -11.52 3.68 6.59
CA VAL A 136 -11.40 2.91 7.84
C VAL A 136 -10.27 1.91 7.63
N GLN A 137 -9.20 2.04 8.40
CA GLN A 137 -8.00 1.22 8.27
C GLN A 137 -7.67 0.53 9.59
N GLN A 138 -7.19 -0.72 9.50
CA GLN A 138 -6.72 -1.48 10.65
C GLN A 138 -5.56 -0.73 11.32
N MET A 139 -5.62 -0.53 12.63
CA MET A 139 -4.49 0.00 13.38
C MET A 139 -3.54 -1.14 13.74
N LEU A 140 -2.34 -1.12 13.16
CA LEU A 140 -1.25 -2.00 13.59
C LEU A 140 -0.62 -1.41 14.86
N LEU A 141 -0.24 -2.28 15.80
CA LEU A 141 0.38 -1.91 17.07
C LEU A 141 1.68 -2.70 17.22
N GLY A 142 2.73 -2.03 17.69
CA GLY A 142 4.04 -2.62 17.86
C GLY A 142 4.81 -2.79 16.56
N GLY A 143 6.05 -3.28 16.68
CA GLY A 143 7.02 -3.34 15.58
C GLY A 143 7.88 -2.08 15.49
N GLN A 144 9.01 -2.21 14.81
CA GLN A 144 9.90 -1.11 14.50
C GLN A 144 9.36 -0.33 13.30
N GLU A 145 9.16 0.97 13.44
CA GLU A 145 8.78 1.83 12.32
C GLU A 145 9.98 2.05 11.38
N VAL A 146 9.76 1.81 10.10
CA VAL A 146 10.70 2.09 9.01
C VAL A 146 9.97 2.84 7.89
N ILE A 147 10.73 3.42 6.96
CA ILE A 147 10.22 4.03 5.74
C ILE A 147 10.82 3.29 4.56
N ILE A 148 9.97 2.97 3.59
CA ILE A 148 10.37 2.46 2.28
C ILE A 148 9.76 3.38 1.24
N GLY A 149 10.61 4.01 0.43
CA GLY A 149 10.16 4.96 -0.57
C GLY A 149 10.88 4.77 -1.90
N ALA A 150 10.50 5.58 -2.87
CA ALA A 150 11.14 5.66 -4.15
C ALA A 150 11.04 7.07 -4.73
N VAL A 151 12.06 7.48 -5.45
CA VAL A 151 12.14 8.79 -6.10
C VAL A 151 12.84 8.68 -7.45
N THR A 152 12.56 9.63 -8.33
CA THR A 152 13.27 9.79 -9.60
C THR A 152 14.29 10.91 -9.47
N ASP A 153 15.56 10.56 -9.40
CA ASP A 153 16.65 11.52 -9.44
C ASP A 153 16.95 11.94 -10.90
N PRO A 154 17.19 13.23 -11.19
CA PRO A 154 17.47 13.71 -12.54
C PRO A 154 18.74 13.13 -13.18
N SER A 155 19.73 12.75 -12.37
CA SER A 155 21.03 12.26 -12.83
C SER A 155 21.11 10.74 -12.82
N PHE A 156 20.54 10.11 -11.79
CA PHE A 156 20.67 8.68 -11.53
C PHE A 156 19.43 7.87 -11.95
N GLY A 157 18.30 8.52 -12.22
CA GLY A 157 17.05 7.85 -12.55
C GLY A 157 16.32 7.33 -11.31
N LYS A 158 15.73 6.14 -11.39
CA LYS A 158 14.90 5.59 -10.31
C LYS A 158 15.75 5.11 -9.14
N LEU A 159 15.46 5.61 -7.95
CA LEU A 159 16.07 5.22 -6.69
C LEU A 159 15.00 4.65 -5.77
N VAL A 160 15.32 3.55 -5.09
CA VAL A 160 14.58 3.07 -3.92
C VAL A 160 15.30 3.53 -2.66
N ALA A 161 14.53 3.92 -1.65
CA ALA A 161 14.99 4.45 -0.38
C ALA A 161 14.53 3.56 0.78
N PHE A 162 15.40 3.37 1.77
CA PHE A 162 15.07 2.71 3.03
C PHE A 162 15.67 3.48 4.20
N GLY A 163 14.90 3.69 5.25
CA GLY A 163 15.36 4.36 6.46
C GLY A 163 14.52 4.01 7.68
N LEU A 164 14.96 4.47 8.86
CA LEU A 164 14.13 4.37 10.06
C LEU A 164 12.97 5.37 10.00
N GLY A 165 11.81 4.93 10.49
CA GLY A 165 10.61 5.74 10.59
C GLY A 165 10.47 6.43 11.94
N GLY A 166 9.29 6.98 12.17
CA GLY A 166 8.97 7.73 13.38
C GLY A 166 9.38 9.20 13.33
N ILE A 167 9.13 9.91 14.43
CA ILE A 167 9.20 11.37 14.50
C ILE A 167 10.58 11.98 14.21
N LEU A 168 11.64 11.19 14.30
CA LEU A 168 13.01 11.67 14.17
C LEU A 168 13.56 11.56 12.74
N VAL A 169 12.83 10.96 11.79
CA VAL A 169 13.34 10.71 10.44
C VAL A 169 13.76 12.00 9.72
N GLU A 170 12.97 13.07 9.86
CA GLU A 170 13.24 14.38 9.25
C GLU A 170 14.54 15.01 9.78
N VAL A 171 14.92 14.68 11.02
CA VAL A 171 16.09 15.22 11.72
C VAL A 171 17.33 14.34 11.49
N LEU A 172 17.18 13.02 11.61
CA LEU A 172 18.29 12.07 11.53
C LEU A 172 18.75 11.82 10.09
N LYS A 173 17.83 11.89 9.12
CA LYS A 173 18.09 11.62 7.69
C LYS A 173 18.85 10.31 7.45
N ASP A 174 18.60 9.31 8.29
CA ASP A 174 19.25 8.01 8.25
C ASP A 174 18.59 7.12 7.19
N ILE A 175 18.97 7.37 5.93
CA ILE A 175 18.37 6.78 4.74
C ILE A 175 19.48 6.24 3.84
N THR A 176 19.26 5.05 3.29
CA THR A 176 20.08 4.46 2.24
C THR A 176 19.32 4.45 0.92
N PHE A 177 20.07 4.53 -0.18
CA PHE A 177 19.52 4.50 -1.54
C PHE A 177 20.18 3.41 -2.39
N ARG A 178 19.41 2.84 -3.31
CA ARG A 178 19.89 1.99 -4.41
C ARG A 178 19.17 2.33 -5.71
N LEU A 179 19.86 2.12 -6.83
CA LEU A 179 19.23 2.19 -8.16
C LEU A 179 18.16 1.11 -8.27
N ALA A 180 17.06 1.43 -8.94
CA ALA A 180 16.04 0.46 -9.29
C ALA A 180 16.21 -0.06 -10.73
N PRO A 181 16.00 -1.36 -10.99
CA PRO A 181 15.54 -2.36 -10.02
C PRO A 181 16.66 -2.84 -9.08
N ALA A 182 16.36 -2.89 -7.79
CA ALA A 182 17.25 -3.37 -6.74
C ALA A 182 17.09 -4.87 -6.57
N THR A 183 18.20 -5.57 -6.37
CA THR A 183 18.22 -6.99 -6.04
C THR A 183 17.91 -7.22 -4.56
N ARG A 184 17.71 -8.49 -4.18
CA ARG A 184 17.61 -8.88 -2.76
C ARG A 184 18.86 -8.47 -1.97
N ASP A 185 20.05 -8.66 -2.54
CA ASP A 185 21.30 -8.34 -1.87
C ASP A 185 21.50 -6.83 -1.74
N ASP A 186 21.07 -6.05 -2.73
CA ASP A 186 20.98 -4.59 -2.63
C ASP A 186 20.10 -4.19 -1.45
N ALA A 187 18.88 -4.75 -1.36
CA ALA A 187 17.93 -4.45 -0.30
C ALA A 187 18.49 -4.83 1.08
N LEU A 188 19.08 -6.01 1.24
CA LEU A 188 19.72 -6.39 2.51
C LEU A 188 20.88 -5.46 2.88
N SER A 189 21.67 -5.03 1.90
CA SER A 189 22.74 -4.04 2.14
C SER A 189 22.21 -2.66 2.53
N MET A 190 20.99 -2.29 2.10
CA MET A 190 20.32 -1.06 2.53
C MET A 190 19.95 -1.13 4.02
N LEU A 191 19.47 -2.30 4.48
CA LEU A 191 19.16 -2.53 5.89
C LEU A 191 20.40 -2.43 6.78
N ASP A 192 21.55 -2.92 6.32
CA ASP A 192 22.83 -2.83 7.05
C ASP A 192 23.48 -1.44 6.94
N GLY A 193 23.09 -0.65 5.93
CA GLY A 193 23.73 0.63 5.60
C GLY A 193 23.20 1.84 6.35
N ILE A 194 22.06 1.72 7.05
CA ILE A 194 21.58 2.79 7.93
C ILE A 194 22.47 2.87 9.18
N ALA A 195 22.75 4.08 9.65
CA ALA A 195 23.60 4.32 10.82
C ALA A 195 23.06 3.62 12.08
N ALA A 196 21.73 3.52 12.19
CA ALA A 196 21.06 2.85 13.30
C ALA A 196 20.61 1.41 13.00
N ALA A 197 21.33 0.68 12.14
CA ALA A 197 21.01 -0.71 11.77
C ALA A 197 20.83 -1.66 12.96
N GLU A 198 21.53 -1.43 14.09
CA GLU A 198 21.39 -2.23 15.31
C GLU A 198 19.96 -2.21 15.87
N ILE A 199 19.17 -1.16 15.62
CA ILE A 199 17.76 -1.09 16.04
C ILE A 199 16.94 -2.22 15.39
N LEU A 200 17.27 -2.59 14.14
CA LEU A 200 16.58 -3.66 13.42
C LEU A 200 16.83 -5.05 14.05
N LYS A 201 17.86 -5.20 14.89
CA LYS A 201 18.16 -6.45 15.60
C LYS A 201 17.38 -6.59 16.91
N GLY A 202 16.54 -5.61 17.25
CA GLY A 202 15.81 -5.57 18.51
C GLY A 202 16.61 -4.85 19.60
N VAL A 203 15.99 -3.86 20.23
CA VAL A 203 16.58 -3.09 21.34
C VAL A 203 15.64 -3.11 22.54
N ARG A 204 16.20 -3.08 23.75
CA ARG A 204 15.45 -3.04 25.02
C ARG A 204 14.41 -4.16 25.17
N GLY A 205 14.75 -5.36 24.69
CA GLY A 205 13.88 -6.54 24.80
C GLY A 205 12.81 -6.65 23.71
N ALA A 206 12.82 -5.78 22.69
CA ALA A 206 12.04 -5.97 21.48
C ALA A 206 12.65 -7.08 20.62
N ASP A 207 11.81 -7.81 19.88
CA ASP A 207 12.24 -8.81 18.93
C ASP A 207 12.95 -8.17 17.72
N PRO A 208 13.89 -8.88 17.08
CA PRO A 208 14.46 -8.47 15.80
C PRO A 208 13.38 -8.38 14.72
N VAL A 209 13.51 -7.43 13.79
CA VAL A 209 12.60 -7.34 12.65
C VAL A 209 12.80 -8.49 11.67
N ASN A 210 11.76 -8.86 10.93
CA ASN A 210 11.90 -9.75 9.79
C ASN A 210 12.59 -9.05 8.60
N ARG A 211 13.92 -9.17 8.56
CA ARG A 211 14.77 -8.57 7.52
C ARG A 211 14.44 -9.07 6.11
N GLU A 212 14.06 -10.33 5.95
CA GLU A 212 13.69 -10.89 4.64
C GLU A 212 12.38 -10.30 4.11
N SER A 213 11.40 -10.11 5.00
CA SER A 213 10.14 -9.45 4.62
C SER A 213 10.35 -7.99 4.22
N LEU A 214 11.23 -7.26 4.92
CA LEU A 214 11.61 -5.91 4.54
C LEU A 214 12.35 -5.88 3.19
N ALA A 215 13.33 -6.76 2.99
CA ALA A 215 14.05 -6.84 1.73
C ALA A 215 13.12 -7.18 0.56
N GLY A 216 12.18 -8.11 0.76
CA GLY A 216 11.14 -8.43 -0.23
C GLY A 216 10.26 -7.22 -0.57
N MET A 217 9.84 -6.43 0.43
CA MET A 217 9.06 -5.22 0.21
C MET A 217 9.85 -4.16 -0.59
N ILE A 218 11.13 -3.94 -0.27
CA ILE A 218 12.02 -3.03 -1.01
C ILE A 218 12.14 -3.48 -2.47
N VAL A 219 12.37 -4.77 -2.72
CA VAL A 219 12.46 -5.32 -4.09
C VAL A 219 11.14 -5.13 -4.84
N ASN A 220 10.00 -5.33 -4.19
CA ASN A 220 8.68 -5.15 -4.81
C ASN A 220 8.41 -3.68 -5.17
N VAL A 221 8.74 -2.74 -4.28
CA VAL A 221 8.69 -1.29 -4.56
C VAL A 221 9.63 -0.93 -5.72
N SER A 222 10.85 -1.45 -5.70
CA SER A 222 11.84 -1.21 -6.75
C SER A 222 11.37 -1.72 -8.12
N THR A 223 10.76 -2.91 -8.16
CA THR A 223 10.18 -3.48 -9.37
C THR A 223 9.01 -2.64 -9.89
N LEU A 224 8.12 -2.17 -9.00
CA LEU A 224 6.99 -1.32 -9.35
C LEU A 224 7.46 -0.03 -10.05
N ILE A 225 8.39 0.71 -9.48
CA ILE A 225 8.84 1.98 -10.07
C ILE A 225 9.65 1.79 -11.36
N SER A 226 10.30 0.63 -11.53
CA SER A 226 10.96 0.27 -12.79
C SER A 226 9.96 -0.06 -13.90
N ASP A 227 8.84 -0.70 -13.56
CA ASP A 227 7.79 -1.06 -14.52
C ASP A 227 6.95 0.13 -14.98
N PHE A 228 6.89 1.20 -14.18
CA PHE A 228 6.11 2.40 -14.43
C PHE A 228 6.97 3.66 -14.32
N PRO A 229 7.75 4.02 -15.36
CA PRO A 229 8.63 5.18 -15.35
C PRO A 229 7.93 6.51 -15.06
N GLU A 230 6.62 6.61 -15.27
CA GLU A 230 5.83 7.79 -14.92
C GLU A 230 5.63 8.02 -13.41
N ILE A 231 5.85 7.01 -12.56
CA ILE A 231 5.75 7.16 -11.11
C ILE A 231 7.00 7.89 -10.65
N SER A 232 6.90 9.19 -10.42
CA SER A 232 8.03 10.01 -10.00
C SER A 232 8.47 9.72 -8.57
N GLU A 233 7.51 9.39 -7.70
CA GLU A 233 7.69 9.21 -6.27
C GLU A 233 6.69 8.18 -5.71
N MET A 234 7.11 7.46 -4.68
CA MET A 234 6.26 6.60 -3.87
C MET A 234 6.77 6.62 -2.43
N ASP A 235 5.87 6.66 -1.45
CA ASP A 235 6.22 6.64 -0.04
C ASP A 235 5.35 5.63 0.74
N LEU A 236 6.01 4.74 1.49
CA LEU A 236 5.40 3.85 2.48
C LEU A 236 5.87 4.30 3.86
N ASN A 237 5.05 5.13 4.51
CA ASN A 237 5.40 5.78 5.77
C ASN A 237 4.20 5.88 6.74
N PRO A 238 4.25 5.21 7.91
CA PRO A 238 5.27 4.24 8.32
C PRO A 238 5.00 2.83 7.76
N VAL A 239 6.05 2.02 7.68
CA VAL A 239 5.98 0.56 7.59
C VAL A 239 6.30 -0.01 8.97
N PHE A 240 5.44 -0.90 9.48
CA PHE A 240 5.71 -1.62 10.73
C PHE A 240 6.49 -2.90 10.43
N ALA A 241 7.73 -2.95 10.89
CA ALA A 241 8.59 -4.11 10.78
C ALA A 241 8.49 -4.95 12.06
N THR A 242 7.99 -6.17 11.94
CA THR A 242 7.82 -7.15 13.03
C THR A 242 8.61 -8.41 12.78
#